data_AF-A0A090VYZ3-F1
#
_entry.id   AF-A0A090VYZ3-F1
#
_cell.length_a   1.000
_cell.length_b   1.000
_cell.length_c   1.000
_cell.angle_alpha   90.00
_cell.angle_beta   90.00
_cell.angle_gamma   90.00
#
_symmetry.space_group_name_H-M   'P 1'
#
loop_
_entity.id
_entity.type
_entity.pdbx_description
1 polymer ?
#
loop_
_entity_poly.entity_id
_entity_poly.type
_entity_poly.pdbx_seq_one_letter_code
_entity_poly.pdbx_strand_id
1 'polypeptide(L)'
;MFGTYQKHKKGLVDFKTGLAFSFPSFVAVYLTRRYLVPGIPEVFLSNGGFTLTKDMAIMVFFAVIMIIASYSMIKNRKEKLKTTESQPYYKTFVQGVVIGVITGVIGAGGGFLYVPALVLWANIPMKKAVGTSLIIVTINSLIGFMGDVQTLDIEWTFLLIFTGISILGIFLGVFLSKFISGKKLKKSFGYFILIMATYIIYKELK
;
A
#
# COMPACT_ATOMS: atom_id res chain seq x y z
N MET A 1 14.84 -6.30 4.57
CA MET A 1 16.08 -6.29 3.75
C MET A 1 16.51 -7.67 3.22
N PHE A 2 16.34 -8.79 3.93
CA PHE A 2 16.77 -10.11 3.40
C PHE A 2 16.01 -10.57 2.14
N GLY A 3 14.70 -10.28 2.03
CA GLY A 3 13.90 -10.62 0.84
C GLY A 3 14.21 -9.80 -0.41
N THR A 4 14.74 -8.57 -0.25
CA THR A 4 15.07 -7.66 -1.35
C THR A 4 16.41 -8.01 -1.99
N TYR A 5 17.39 -8.46 -1.20
CA TYR A 5 18.70 -8.92 -1.70
C TYR A 5 18.57 -10.18 -2.59
N GLN A 6 17.74 -11.15 -2.19
CA GLN A 6 17.49 -12.37 -2.99
C GLN A 6 16.76 -12.09 -4.31
N LYS A 7 15.92 -11.04 -4.37
CA LYS A 7 15.20 -10.63 -5.61
C LYS A 7 16.05 -9.73 -6.53
N HIS A 8 16.94 -8.90 -5.97
CA HIS A 8 17.90 -8.10 -6.74
C HIS A 8 18.82 -8.99 -7.59
N LYS A 9 19.29 -10.12 -7.04
CA LYS A 9 20.12 -11.10 -7.76
C LYS A 9 19.41 -11.81 -8.94
N LYS A 10 18.09 -11.61 -9.11
CA LYS A 10 17.26 -12.24 -10.18
C LYS A 10 16.69 -11.25 -11.21
N GLY A 11 17.07 -9.96 -11.18
CA GLY A 11 16.53 -8.95 -12.11
C GLY A 11 15.02 -8.67 -11.94
N LEU A 12 14.49 -8.94 -10.75
CA LEU A 12 13.06 -8.83 -10.42
C LEU A 12 12.70 -7.51 -9.73
N VAL A 13 13.64 -6.57 -9.62
CA VAL A 13 13.46 -5.26 -8.97
C VAL A 13 13.84 -4.17 -9.95
N ASP A 14 12.90 -3.28 -10.24
CA ASP A 14 13.18 -2.04 -10.98
C ASP A 14 13.40 -0.91 -9.96
N PHE A 15 14.66 -0.72 -9.58
CA PHE A 15 15.05 0.31 -8.61
C PHE A 15 14.80 1.72 -9.12
N LYS A 16 14.98 1.97 -10.43
CA LYS A 16 14.79 3.30 -11.01
C LYS A 16 13.32 3.68 -10.95
N THR A 17 12.43 2.78 -11.37
CA THR A 17 10.98 3.00 -11.30
C THR A 17 10.49 3.06 -9.85
N GLY A 18 11.01 2.22 -8.96
CA GLY A 18 10.66 2.25 -7.53
C GLY A 18 11.04 3.57 -6.84
N LEU A 19 12.25 4.09 -7.08
CA LEU A 19 12.69 5.38 -6.56
C LEU A 19 11.88 6.54 -7.15
N ALA A 20 11.66 6.52 -8.48
CA ALA A 20 10.84 7.50 -9.19
C ALA A 20 9.39 7.54 -8.67
N PHE A 21 8.89 6.42 -8.14
CA PHE A 21 7.57 6.33 -7.53
C PHE A 21 7.55 6.82 -6.08
N SER A 22 8.58 6.46 -5.31
CA SER A 22 8.64 6.67 -3.86
C SER A 22 8.79 8.14 -3.49
N PHE A 23 9.67 8.85 -4.19
CA PHE A 23 9.95 10.26 -3.91
C PHE A 23 8.69 11.16 -4.02
N PRO A 24 7.96 11.18 -5.16
CA PRO A 24 6.72 11.95 -5.27
C PRO A 24 5.64 11.47 -4.29
N SER A 25 5.55 10.16 -4.04
CA SER A 25 4.60 9.62 -3.06
C SER A 25 4.89 10.13 -1.65
N PHE A 26 6.15 10.19 -1.24
CA PHE A 26 6.55 10.69 0.07
C PHE A 26 6.22 12.18 0.23
N VAL A 27 6.59 12.99 -0.75
CA VAL A 27 6.27 14.43 -0.76
C VAL A 27 4.76 14.63 -0.69
N ALA A 28 3.99 13.88 -1.48
CA ALA A 28 2.53 13.94 -1.46
C ALA A 28 1.94 13.50 -0.12
N VAL A 29 2.46 12.44 0.53
CA VAL A 29 2.05 12.03 1.89
C VAL A 29 2.27 13.16 2.88
N TYR A 30 3.47 13.75 2.88
CA TYR A 30 3.83 14.82 3.81
C TYR A 30 2.92 16.05 3.62
N LEU A 31 2.76 16.52 2.38
CA LEU A 31 1.90 17.65 2.05
C LEU A 31 0.44 17.36 2.41
N THR A 32 -0.03 16.15 2.15
CA THR A 32 -1.41 15.75 2.47
C THR A 32 -1.65 15.78 3.97
N ARG A 33 -0.75 15.19 4.76
CA ARG A 33 -0.86 15.21 6.23
C ARG A 33 -0.73 16.61 6.82
N ARG A 34 0.11 17.46 6.22
CA ARG A 34 0.37 18.81 6.73
C ARG A 34 -0.72 19.81 6.35
N TYR A 35 -1.31 19.70 5.16
CA TYR A 35 -2.20 20.72 4.60
C TYR A 35 -3.62 20.22 4.29
N LEU A 36 -3.78 19.02 3.73
CA LEU A 36 -5.12 18.51 3.36
C LEU A 36 -5.87 17.95 4.56
N VAL A 37 -5.26 17.04 5.32
CA VAL A 37 -5.90 16.35 6.45
C VAL A 37 -6.37 17.32 7.54
N PRO A 38 -5.62 18.36 7.95
CA PRO A 38 -6.10 19.31 8.96
C PRO A 38 -7.27 20.17 8.47
N GLY A 39 -7.42 20.37 7.16
CA GLY A 39 -8.52 21.13 6.57
C GLY A 39 -9.83 20.36 6.41
N ILE A 40 -9.85 19.05 6.71
CA ILE A 40 -11.05 18.23 6.63
C ILE A 40 -11.94 18.46 7.87
N PRO A 41 -13.22 18.84 7.70
CA PRO A 41 -14.16 19.01 8.80
C PRO A 41 -14.28 17.76 9.69
N GLU A 42 -14.43 17.94 11.00
CA GLU A 42 -14.55 16.81 11.94
C GLU A 42 -15.90 16.08 11.81
N VAL A 43 -16.95 16.81 11.43
CA VAL A 43 -18.31 16.30 11.22
C VAL A 43 -18.81 16.80 9.87
N PHE A 44 -19.21 15.86 9.00
CA PHE A 44 -19.71 16.18 7.66
C PHE A 44 -21.23 16.31 7.61
N LEU A 45 -21.93 15.40 8.30
CA LEU A 45 -23.39 15.33 8.34
C LEU A 45 -23.80 14.93 9.77
N SER A 46 -24.69 15.72 10.37
CA SER A 46 -25.34 15.39 11.64
C SER A 46 -26.85 15.40 11.41
N ASN A 47 -27.39 14.25 11.02
CA ASN A 47 -28.83 14.07 10.88
C ASN A 47 -29.32 13.15 12.01
N GLY A 48 -29.96 13.73 13.04
CA GLY A 48 -30.93 13.12 13.96
C GLY A 48 -30.70 11.72 14.56
N GLY A 49 -29.50 11.15 14.48
CA GLY A 49 -29.19 9.77 14.88
C GLY A 49 -27.94 9.17 14.22
N PHE A 50 -27.46 9.73 13.11
CA PHE A 50 -26.21 9.33 12.47
C PHE A 50 -25.28 10.53 12.29
N THR A 51 -24.11 10.49 12.94
CA THR A 51 -23.05 11.49 12.81
C THR A 51 -21.94 10.96 11.93
N LEU A 52 -21.83 11.48 10.70
CA LEU A 52 -20.73 11.11 9.81
C LEU A 52 -19.47 11.88 10.23
N THR A 53 -18.56 11.19 10.92
CA THR A 53 -17.29 11.76 11.36
C THR A 53 -16.25 11.71 10.24
N LYS A 54 -15.19 12.49 10.41
CA LYS A 54 -14.00 12.47 9.56
C LYS A 54 -13.39 11.08 9.40
N ASP A 55 -13.25 10.34 10.49
CA ASP A 55 -12.63 9.01 10.48
C ASP A 55 -13.47 8.01 9.68
N MET A 56 -14.80 8.05 9.86
CA MET A 56 -15.74 7.25 9.07
C MET A 56 -15.64 7.59 7.58
N ALA A 57 -15.56 8.88 7.23
CA ALA A 57 -15.42 9.31 5.85
C ALA A 57 -14.11 8.82 5.21
N ILE A 58 -13.00 8.88 5.95
CA ILE A 58 -11.70 8.37 5.51
C ILE A 58 -11.74 6.85 5.34
N MET A 59 -12.35 6.12 6.27
CA MET A 59 -12.47 4.66 6.22
C MET A 59 -13.40 4.17 5.09
N VAL A 60 -14.49 4.88 4.83
CA VAL A 60 -15.38 4.61 3.69
C VAL A 60 -14.66 4.89 2.38
N PHE A 61 -14.01 6.05 2.25
CA PHE A 61 -13.17 6.37 1.08
C PHE A 61 -12.11 5.29 0.86
N PHE A 62 -11.47 4.87 1.94
CA PHE A 62 -10.47 3.83 1.92
C PHE A 62 -11.02 2.50 1.38
N ALA A 63 -12.16 2.06 1.90
CA ALA A 63 -12.80 0.83 1.46
C ALA A 63 -13.22 0.87 -0.01
N VAL A 64 -13.70 2.01 -0.52
CA VAL A 64 -14.01 2.19 -1.95
C VAL A 64 -12.77 1.96 -2.82
N ILE A 65 -11.63 2.57 -2.46
CA ILE A 65 -10.37 2.36 -3.18
C ILE A 65 -9.93 0.89 -3.13
N MET A 66 -10.08 0.23 -1.99
CA MET A 66 -9.78 -1.20 -1.84
C MET A 66 -10.68 -2.09 -2.71
N ILE A 67 -11.97 -1.80 -2.80
CA ILE A 67 -12.91 -2.53 -3.68
C ILE A 67 -12.50 -2.38 -5.14
N ILE A 68 -12.17 -1.16 -5.58
CA ILE A 68 -11.71 -0.90 -6.95
C ILE A 68 -10.41 -1.67 -7.24
N ALA A 69 -9.43 -1.59 -6.34
CA ALA A 69 -8.16 -2.30 -6.46
C ALA A 69 -8.37 -3.82 -6.51
N SER A 70 -9.21 -4.36 -5.61
CA SER A 70 -9.57 -5.78 -5.55
C SER A 70 -10.21 -6.25 -6.84
N TYR A 71 -11.28 -5.58 -7.29
CA TYR A 71 -11.99 -5.93 -8.51
C TYR A 71 -11.04 -5.96 -9.71
N SER A 72 -10.17 -4.96 -9.82
CA SER A 72 -9.16 -4.87 -10.87
C SER A 72 -8.10 -5.98 -10.82
N MET A 73 -7.76 -6.48 -9.62
CA MET A 73 -6.83 -7.60 -9.45
C MET A 73 -7.47 -8.98 -9.71
N ILE A 74 -8.74 -9.16 -9.32
CA ILE A 74 -9.51 -10.39 -9.58
C ILE A 74 -9.84 -10.51 -11.06
N LYS A 75 -10.17 -9.39 -11.72
CA LYS A 75 -10.46 -9.34 -13.15
C LYS A 75 -9.22 -9.78 -13.93
N ASN A 76 -9.42 -10.82 -14.72
CA ASN A 76 -8.37 -11.52 -15.45
C ASN A 76 -7.94 -10.69 -16.68
N ARG A 77 -7.38 -9.51 -16.47
CA ARG A 77 -6.74 -8.74 -17.55
C ARG A 77 -5.60 -9.62 -18.06
N LYS A 78 -5.64 -10.02 -19.34
CA LYS A 78 -4.51 -10.71 -19.98
C LYS A 78 -3.26 -9.88 -19.67
N GLU A 79 -2.36 -10.41 -18.86
CA GLU A 79 -1.02 -9.84 -18.70
C GLU A 79 -0.43 -9.87 -20.10
N LYS A 80 -0.50 -8.74 -20.81
CA LYS A 80 0.26 -8.60 -22.05
C LYS A 80 1.70 -8.73 -21.58
N LEU A 81 2.34 -9.85 -21.90
CA LEU A 81 3.79 -10.02 -21.92
C LEU A 81 4.33 -9.04 -22.96
N LYS A 82 4.22 -7.74 -22.69
CA LYS A 82 4.87 -6.71 -23.47
C LYS A 82 6.25 -6.53 -22.86
N THR A 83 7.22 -6.53 -23.75
CA THR A 83 8.59 -6.07 -23.55
C THR A 83 8.66 -4.89 -22.59
N THR A 84 9.74 -4.85 -21.81
CA THR A 84 10.15 -3.79 -20.87
C THR A 84 10.24 -2.41 -21.54
N GLU A 85 9.14 -1.89 -22.08
CA GLU A 85 9.03 -0.47 -22.41
C GLU A 85 8.78 0.25 -21.09
N SER A 86 9.86 0.84 -20.59
CA SER A 86 9.85 1.74 -19.44
C SER A 86 8.73 2.76 -19.64
N GLN A 87 7.74 2.78 -18.74
CA GLN A 87 6.72 3.83 -18.81
C GLN A 87 7.39 5.19 -18.71
N PRO A 88 6.90 6.19 -19.47
CA PRO A 88 7.48 7.52 -19.43
C PRO A 88 7.41 8.06 -18.00
N TYR A 89 8.53 8.60 -17.52
CA TYR A 89 8.78 8.96 -16.12
C TYR A 89 7.67 9.83 -15.50
N TYR A 90 7.05 10.71 -16.29
CA TYR A 90 5.95 11.56 -15.84
C TYR A 90 4.71 10.77 -15.39
N LYS A 91 4.39 9.63 -16.02
CA LYS A 91 3.23 8.80 -15.61
C LYS A 91 3.47 8.16 -14.26
N THR A 92 4.68 7.64 -14.05
CA THR A 92 5.11 7.06 -12.78
C THR A 92 5.08 8.11 -11.66
N PHE A 93 5.52 9.33 -11.97
CA PHE A 93 5.50 10.45 -11.03
C PHE A 93 4.07 10.81 -10.60
N VAL A 94 3.15 11.02 -11.54
CA VAL A 94 1.74 11.34 -11.25
C VAL A 94 1.08 10.23 -10.44
N GLN A 95 1.34 8.97 -10.78
CA GLN A 95 0.84 7.83 -10.03
C GLN A 95 1.39 7.79 -8.60
N GLY A 96 2.68 8.10 -8.42
CA GLY A 96 3.31 8.25 -7.11
C GLY A 96 2.62 9.33 -6.29
N VAL A 97 2.34 10.50 -6.87
CA VAL A 97 1.60 11.58 -6.21
C VAL A 97 0.21 11.12 -5.80
N VAL A 98 -0.56 10.50 -6.71
CA VAL A 98 -1.93 10.05 -6.42
C VAL A 98 -1.96 9.04 -5.26
N ILE A 99 -1.07 8.04 -5.28
CA ILE A 99 -0.99 7.09 -4.17
C ILE A 99 -0.51 7.77 -2.90
N GLY A 100 0.44 8.69 -3.00
CA GLY A 100 0.93 9.45 -1.86
C GLY A 100 -0.16 10.28 -1.19
N VAL A 101 -1.03 10.92 -1.98
CA VAL A 101 -2.21 11.62 -1.44
C VAL A 101 -3.16 10.64 -0.77
N ILE A 102 -3.54 9.55 -1.45
CA ILE A 102 -4.48 8.56 -0.91
C ILE A 102 -3.95 7.99 0.42
N THR A 103 -2.68 7.58 0.44
CA THR A 103 -2.03 7.02 1.64
C THR A 103 -1.79 8.06 2.73
N GLY A 104 -1.55 9.32 2.36
CA GLY A 104 -1.47 10.45 3.27
C GLY A 104 -2.79 10.72 3.98
N VAL A 105 -3.91 10.67 3.26
CA VAL A 105 -5.27 10.84 3.82
C VAL A 105 -5.63 9.68 4.73
N ILE A 106 -5.40 8.43 4.30
CA ILE A 106 -5.78 7.23 5.07
C ILE A 106 -4.91 7.06 6.31
N GLY A 107 -3.68 7.56 6.29
CA GLY A 107 -2.74 7.39 7.40
C GLY A 107 -2.12 5.99 7.49
N ALA A 108 -2.71 4.96 6.88
CA ALA A 108 -2.11 3.64 6.74
C ALA A 108 -0.92 3.70 5.76
N GLY A 109 0.25 3.16 6.12
CA GLY A 109 1.55 3.26 5.41
C GLY A 109 1.64 2.74 3.96
N GLY A 110 0.54 2.69 3.20
CA GLY A 110 0.47 2.57 1.75
C GLY A 110 0.86 1.24 1.13
N GLY A 111 1.45 0.34 1.91
CA GLY A 111 2.03 -0.92 1.42
C GLY A 111 1.12 -1.77 0.56
N PHE A 112 -0.14 -1.88 0.96
CA PHE A 112 -1.13 -2.68 0.26
C PHE A 112 -1.72 -1.97 -0.97
N LEU A 113 -1.56 -0.64 -1.13
CA LEU A 113 -1.95 0.12 -2.33
C LEU A 113 -0.84 0.17 -3.40
N TYR A 114 0.42 0.12 -2.98
CA TYR A 114 1.54 0.11 -3.94
C TYR A 114 1.51 -1.16 -4.83
N VAL A 115 1.16 -2.32 -4.27
CA VAL A 115 1.07 -3.58 -5.03
C VAL A 115 0.07 -3.51 -6.19
N PRO A 116 -1.23 -3.22 -5.98
CA PRO A 116 -2.21 -3.11 -7.05
C PRO A 116 -1.81 -2.03 -8.05
N ALA A 117 -1.30 -0.88 -7.61
CA ALA A 117 -0.91 0.17 -8.55
C ALA A 117 0.27 -0.23 -9.45
N LEU A 118 1.30 -0.88 -8.91
CA LEU A 118 2.43 -1.35 -9.73
C LEU A 118 1.99 -2.43 -10.72
N VAL A 119 1.05 -3.31 -10.32
CA VAL A 119 0.52 -4.36 -11.21
C VAL A 119 -0.40 -3.77 -12.28
N LEU A 120 -1.23 -2.79 -11.94
CA LEU A 120 -2.28 -2.28 -12.81
C LEU A 120 -1.82 -1.14 -13.69
N TRP A 121 -1.03 -0.23 -13.14
CA TRP A 121 -0.63 1.00 -13.80
C TRP A 121 0.75 0.87 -14.43
N ALA A 122 1.74 0.32 -13.71
CA ALA A 122 3.07 0.06 -14.27
C ALA A 122 3.15 -1.28 -15.02
N ASN A 123 2.09 -2.09 -15.01
CA ASN A 123 1.97 -3.38 -15.71
C ASN A 123 3.12 -4.35 -15.36
N ILE A 124 3.63 -4.24 -14.13
CA ILE A 124 4.72 -5.06 -13.62
C ILE A 124 4.15 -6.42 -13.18
N PRO A 125 4.80 -7.56 -13.51
CA PRO A 125 4.34 -8.88 -13.06
C PRO A 125 4.16 -8.94 -11.54
N MET A 126 3.08 -9.57 -11.06
CA MET A 126 2.71 -9.60 -9.62
C MET A 126 3.89 -9.93 -8.69
N LYS A 127 4.72 -10.93 -9.03
CA LYS A 127 5.87 -11.31 -8.20
C LYS A 127 6.96 -10.23 -8.14
N LYS A 128 7.16 -9.45 -9.21
CA LYS A 128 8.06 -8.28 -9.24
C LYS A 128 7.45 -7.12 -8.44
N ALA A 129 6.17 -6.83 -8.67
CA ALA A 129 5.45 -5.74 -7.99
C ALA A 129 5.51 -5.87 -6.46
N VAL A 130 5.28 -7.07 -5.91
CA VAL A 130 5.42 -7.34 -4.46
C VAL A 130 6.85 -7.12 -3.95
N GLY A 131 7.86 -7.38 -4.78
CA GLY A 131 9.26 -7.12 -4.43
C GLY A 131 9.58 -5.62 -4.41
N THR A 132 9.13 -4.89 -5.43
CA THR A 132 9.33 -3.44 -5.54
C THR A 132 8.58 -2.71 -4.44
N SER A 133 7.31 -3.03 -4.18
CA SER A 133 6.53 -2.40 -3.11
C SER A 133 7.15 -2.61 -1.73
N LEU A 134 7.77 -3.78 -1.48
CA LEU A 134 8.43 -4.04 -0.20
C LEU A 134 9.59 -3.07 0.05
N ILE A 135 10.33 -2.66 -0.98
CA ILE A 135 11.39 -1.65 -0.86
C ILE A 135 10.78 -0.30 -0.49
N ILE A 136 9.73 0.12 -1.22
CA ILE A 136 9.03 1.39 -0.99
C ILE A 136 8.52 1.46 0.46
N VAL A 137 7.83 0.40 0.91
CA VAL A 137 7.31 0.31 2.28
C VAL A 137 8.43 0.30 3.30
N THR A 138 9.52 -0.45 3.07
CA THR A 138 10.64 -0.49 4.00
C THR A 138 11.25 0.91 4.19
N ILE A 139 11.46 1.65 3.10
CA ILE A 139 12.01 3.01 3.15
C ILE A 139 11.05 3.93 3.89
N ASN A 140 9.76 3.93 3.52
CA ASN A 140 8.76 4.79 4.15
C ASN A 140 8.57 4.48 5.65
N SER A 141 8.53 3.19 6.01
CA SER A 141 8.41 2.76 7.41
C SER A 141 9.65 3.10 8.22
N LEU A 142 10.86 3.01 7.64
CA LEU A 142 12.09 3.38 8.34
C LEU A 142 12.14 4.89 8.60
N ILE A 143 11.78 5.71 7.61
CA ILE A 143 11.70 7.17 7.77
C ILE A 143 10.64 7.54 8.79
N GLY A 144 9.44 6.95 8.72
CA GLY A 144 8.36 7.16 9.69
C GLY A 144 8.79 6.79 11.10
N PHE A 145 9.39 5.61 11.26
CA PHE A 145 9.90 5.15 12.56
C PHE A 145 10.99 6.07 13.12
N MET A 146 11.91 6.59 12.29
CA MET A 146 12.92 7.56 12.75
C MET A 146 12.32 8.89 13.21
N GLY A 147 11.20 9.31 12.61
CA GLY A 147 10.45 10.49 13.09
C GLY A 147 9.74 10.20 14.41
N ASP A 148 9.04 9.08 14.48
CA ASP A 148 8.19 8.70 15.61
C ASP A 148 8.99 8.40 16.88
N VAL A 149 10.15 7.74 16.77
CA VAL A 149 11.01 7.38 17.92
C VAL A 149 11.59 8.59 18.65
N GLN A 150 11.60 9.76 18.03
CA GLN A 150 12.07 11.00 18.65
C GLN A 150 10.95 11.73 19.40
N THR A 151 9.68 11.39 19.14
CA THR A 151 8.52 12.17 19.59
C THR A 151 7.52 11.38 20.42
N LEU A 152 7.54 10.04 20.36
CA LEU A 152 6.56 9.18 21.03
C LEU A 152 7.22 8.29 22.08
N ASP A 153 6.54 8.10 23.21
CA ASP A 153 6.89 7.09 24.21
C ASP A 153 6.55 5.70 23.68
N ILE A 154 7.58 4.97 23.24
CA ILE A 154 7.42 3.63 22.65
C ILE A 154 7.46 2.56 23.74
N GLU A 155 6.43 1.72 23.78
CA GLU A 155 6.43 0.51 24.61
C GLU A 155 7.26 -0.60 23.94
N TRP A 156 8.55 -0.64 24.26
CA TRP A 156 9.54 -1.49 23.60
C TRP A 156 9.24 -2.99 23.68
N THR A 157 8.61 -3.46 24.77
CA THR A 157 8.27 -4.87 24.94
C THR A 157 7.25 -5.32 23.91
N PHE A 158 6.12 -4.62 23.80
CA PHE A 158 5.14 -4.87 22.75
C PHE A 158 5.75 -4.75 21.34
N LEU A 159 6.55 -3.70 21.09
CA LEU A 159 7.17 -3.51 19.78
C LEU A 159 8.08 -4.69 19.39
N LEU A 160 8.91 -5.18 20.31
CA LEU A 160 9.82 -6.30 20.05
C LEU A 160 9.07 -7.61 19.83
N ILE A 161 8.03 -7.90 20.63
CA ILE A 161 7.19 -9.11 20.46
C ILE A 161 6.48 -9.05 19.11
N PHE A 162 5.84 -7.93 18.80
CA PHE A 162 5.14 -7.72 17.54
C PHE A 162 6.08 -7.83 16.34
N THR A 163 7.28 -7.27 16.45
CA THR A 163 8.31 -7.35 15.40
C THR A 163 8.78 -8.78 15.20
N GLY A 164 9.01 -9.55 16.27
CA GLY A 164 9.41 -10.96 16.20
C GLY A 164 8.38 -11.81 15.46
N ILE A 165 7.10 -11.68 15.82
CA ILE A 165 5.98 -12.39 15.17
C ILE A 165 5.86 -11.95 13.69
N SER A 166 5.98 -10.65 13.42
CA SER A 166 5.93 -10.10 12.06
C SER A 166 7.03 -10.66 11.16
N ILE A 167 8.27 -10.76 11.68
CA ILE A 167 9.40 -11.34 10.94
C ILE A 167 9.10 -12.80 10.57
N LEU A 168 8.62 -13.61 11.52
CA LEU A 168 8.25 -15.00 11.27
C LEU A 168 7.15 -15.11 10.20
N GLY A 169 6.11 -14.29 10.30
CA GLY A 169 5.03 -14.21 9.31
C GLY A 169 5.52 -13.83 7.92
N ILE A 170 6.46 -12.89 7.81
CA ILE A 170 7.07 -12.48 6.53
C ILE A 170 7.85 -13.64 5.91
N PHE A 171 8.67 -14.35 6.70
CA PHE A 171 9.43 -15.51 6.18
C PHE A 171 8.50 -16.60 5.65
N LEU A 172 7.46 -16.96 6.41
CA LEU A 172 6.44 -17.91 6.00
C LEU A 172 5.73 -17.45 4.72
N GLY A 173 5.27 -16.21 4.66
CA GLY A 173 4.58 -15.65 3.50
C GLY A 173 5.46 -15.63 2.24
N VAL A 174 6.74 -15.24 2.38
CA VAL A 174 7.71 -15.25 1.27
C VAL A 174 7.96 -16.68 0.80
N PHE A 175 8.09 -17.65 1.71
CA PHE A 175 8.28 -19.06 1.37
C PHE A 175 7.07 -19.61 0.61
N LEU A 176 5.85 -19.46 1.14
CA LEU A 176 4.62 -19.90 0.49
C LEU A 176 4.41 -19.27 -0.89
N SER A 177 4.77 -17.99 -1.06
CA SER A 177 4.62 -17.27 -2.34
C SER A 177 5.43 -17.88 -3.49
N LYS A 178 6.49 -18.66 -3.20
CA LYS A 178 7.31 -19.34 -4.22
C LYS A 178 6.53 -20.46 -4.90
N PHE A 179 5.68 -21.16 -4.16
CA PHE A 179 4.88 -22.30 -4.65
C PHE A 179 3.61 -21.89 -5.39
N ILE A 180 3.21 -20.61 -5.30
CA ILE A 180 2.00 -20.10 -5.92
C ILE A 180 2.34 -19.41 -7.26
N SER A 181 1.57 -19.67 -8.31
CA SER A 181 1.74 -19.00 -9.60
C SER A 181 1.36 -17.51 -9.51
N GLY A 182 2.00 -16.64 -10.30
CA GLY A 182 1.75 -15.19 -10.23
C GLY A 182 0.27 -14.80 -10.42
N LYS A 183 -0.43 -15.52 -11.30
CA LYS A 183 -1.86 -15.36 -11.56
C LYS A 183 -2.74 -15.76 -10.37
N LYS A 184 -2.43 -16.88 -9.71
CA LYS A 184 -3.13 -17.30 -8.49
C LYS A 184 -2.86 -16.31 -7.36
N LEU A 185 -1.60 -15.88 -7.18
CA LEU A 185 -1.22 -14.90 -6.17
C LEU A 185 -1.93 -13.56 -6.36
N LYS A 186 -2.03 -13.07 -7.60
CA LYS A 186 -2.78 -11.84 -7.94
C LYS A 186 -4.25 -11.96 -7.56
N LYS A 187 -4.91 -13.07 -7.93
CA LYS A 187 -6.34 -13.29 -7.60
C LYS A 187 -6.56 -13.42 -6.10
N SER A 188 -5.75 -14.24 -5.41
CA SER A 188 -5.86 -14.44 -3.96
C SER A 188 -5.66 -13.14 -3.19
N PHE A 189 -4.68 -12.32 -3.57
CA PHE A 189 -4.48 -11.01 -2.97
C PHE A 189 -5.66 -10.06 -3.24
N GLY A 190 -6.25 -10.11 -4.45
CA GLY A 190 -7.47 -9.38 -4.76
C GLY A 190 -8.64 -9.77 -3.85
N TYR A 191 -8.91 -11.07 -3.68
CA TYR A 191 -9.95 -11.54 -2.76
C TYR A 191 -9.68 -11.14 -1.30
N PHE A 192 -8.43 -11.21 -0.85
CA PHE A 192 -8.04 -10.75 0.48
C PHE A 192 -8.38 -9.27 0.69
N ILE A 193 -8.03 -8.40 -0.27
CA ILE A 193 -8.39 -6.97 -0.20
C ILE A 193 -9.91 -6.80 -0.18
N LEU A 194 -10.67 -7.58 -0.95
CA LEU A 194 -12.13 -7.50 -0.96
C LEU A 194 -12.72 -7.76 0.41
N ILE A 195 -12.27 -8.85 1.05
CA ILE A 195 -12.74 -9.26 2.38
C ILE A 195 -12.43 -8.16 3.39
N MET A 196 -11.22 -7.61 3.36
CA MET A 196 -10.83 -6.51 4.26
C MET A 196 -11.66 -5.24 4.03
N ALA A 197 -11.94 -4.89 2.78
CA ALA A 197 -12.75 -3.71 2.45
C ALA A 197 -14.19 -3.87 2.97
N THR A 198 -14.80 -5.04 2.75
CA THR A 198 -16.13 -5.36 3.27
C THR A 198 -16.15 -5.35 4.80
N TYR A 199 -15.11 -5.90 5.44
CA TYR A 199 -14.99 -5.88 6.90
C TYR A 199 -14.89 -4.46 7.46
N ILE A 200 -14.10 -3.58 6.82
CA ILE A 200 -13.98 -2.17 7.22
C ILE A 200 -15.35 -1.49 7.13
N ILE A 201 -16.06 -1.62 6.02
CA ILE A 201 -17.39 -1.02 5.84
C ILE A 201 -18.37 -1.54 6.90
N TYR A 202 -18.38 -2.85 7.16
CA TYR A 202 -19.26 -3.45 8.15
C TYR A 202 -18.96 -2.95 9.56
N LYS A 203 -17.69 -2.80 9.92
CA LYS A 203 -17.28 -2.30 11.24
C LYS A 203 -17.59 -0.81 11.42
N GLU A 204 -17.46 -0.01 10.36
CA GLU A 204 -17.64 1.44 10.43
C GLU A 204 -19.12 1.87 10.39
N LEU A 205 -19.99 1.07 9.76
CA LEU A 205 -21.42 1.37 9.64
C LEU A 205 -22.28 0.77 10.76
N LYS A 206 -21.69 0.02 11.70
CA LYS A 206 -22.38 -0.63 12.80
C LYS A 206 -21.96 -0.03 14.14
#